data_AF-A0AAW2AV62-F1
#
_entry.id   AF-A0AAW2AV62-F1
#
_cell.length_a   1.000
_cell.length_b   1.000
_cell.length_c   1.000
_cell.angle_alpha   90.00
_cell.angle_beta   90.00
_cell.angle_gamma   90.00
#
_symmetry.space_group_name_H-M   'P 1'
#
loop_
_entity.id
_entity.type
_entity.pdbx_description
1 polymer ?
#
loop_
_entity_poly.entity_id
_entity_poly.type
_entity_poly.pdbx_seq_one_letter_code
_entity_poly.pdbx_strand_id
1 'polypeptide(L)'
;MEAQINFALSVSKSVTPFLTKYQTDKPMMPFLAADLHKMLKNLMCRFIKPEVMQEAKSVKKLLDVDIKLPTNYIDCSSVDLGYVTNRILKELRAKQKVGASTIMDFRRSCRDGLVAMVDKLQQKSPLKYILVKNMGFLDPVNMANEETDQLKGMLRRTLAYLVDQGRINEQDCDEIIQQYAHFLDDVVQKNHSAFADFNSLSD
;
A
#
# COMPACT_ATOMS: atom_id res chain seq x y z
N MET A 1 -16.67 -20.31 -15.14
CA MET A 1 -15.65 -19.53 -15.86
C MET A 1 -15.89 -18.02 -15.72
N GLU A 2 -17.07 -17.50 -16.06
CA GLU A 2 -17.36 -16.05 -16.01
C GLU A 2 -17.19 -15.40 -14.63
N ALA A 3 -17.67 -16.02 -13.55
CA ALA A 3 -17.50 -15.50 -12.19
C ALA A 3 -16.02 -15.43 -11.77
N GLN A 4 -15.22 -16.43 -12.17
CA GLN A 4 -13.79 -16.48 -11.87
C GLN A 4 -13.02 -15.38 -12.63
N ILE A 5 -13.35 -15.15 -13.91
CA ILE A 5 -12.76 -14.07 -14.71
C ILE A 5 -13.08 -12.71 -14.08
N ASN A 6 -14.34 -12.48 -13.70
CA ASN A 6 -14.75 -11.22 -13.10
C ASN A 6 -14.12 -10.99 -11.72
N PHE A 7 -13.91 -12.04 -10.93
CA PHE A 7 -13.15 -11.95 -9.70
C PHE A 7 -11.70 -11.54 -9.96
N ALA A 8 -11.01 -12.22 -10.90
CA ALA A 8 -9.64 -11.90 -11.26
C ALA A 8 -9.51 -10.46 -11.82
N LEU A 9 -10.46 -10.01 -12.64
CA LEU A 9 -10.54 -8.62 -13.11
C LEU A 9 -10.72 -7.64 -11.95
N SER A 10 -11.57 -7.96 -10.97
CA SER A 10 -11.76 -7.12 -9.78
C SER A 10 -10.48 -7.00 -8.95
N VAL A 11 -9.73 -8.09 -8.78
CA VAL A 11 -8.41 -8.06 -8.12
C VAL A 11 -7.41 -7.24 -8.93
N SER A 12 -7.37 -7.46 -10.25
CA SER A 12 -6.44 -6.77 -11.14
C SER A 12 -6.64 -5.26 -11.09
N LYS A 13 -7.89 -4.78 -11.10
CA LYS A 13 -8.22 -3.36 -10.96
C LYS A 13 -7.70 -2.72 -9.67
N SER A 14 -7.47 -3.50 -8.60
CA SER A 14 -6.85 -2.98 -7.37
C SER A 14 -5.33 -2.80 -7.48
N VAL A 15 -4.68 -3.48 -8.42
CA VAL A 15 -3.21 -3.52 -8.55
C VAL A 15 -2.71 -2.77 -9.78
N THR A 16 -3.50 -2.73 -10.86
CA THR A 16 -3.15 -2.04 -12.11
C THR A 16 -2.74 -0.59 -11.90
N PRO A 17 -3.45 0.25 -11.11
CA PRO A 17 -3.05 1.66 -10.94
C PRO A 17 -1.66 1.81 -10.33
N PHE A 18 -1.28 0.93 -9.40
CA PHE A 18 0.06 0.88 -8.86
C PHE A 18 1.06 0.50 -9.98
N LEU A 19 0.83 -0.62 -10.67
CA LEU A 19 1.76 -1.08 -11.71
C LEU A 19 1.98 -0.02 -12.81
N THR A 20 0.92 0.64 -13.26
CA THR A 20 1.03 1.70 -14.28
C THR A 20 1.72 2.95 -13.77
N LYS A 21 1.51 3.34 -12.51
CA LYS A 21 2.12 4.54 -11.91
C LYS A 21 3.64 4.43 -11.84
N TYR A 22 4.19 3.23 -11.63
CA TYR A 22 5.63 2.99 -11.47
C TYR A 22 6.33 2.56 -12.77
N GLN A 23 5.63 2.57 -13.92
CA GLN A 23 6.21 2.36 -15.25
C GLN A 23 6.67 3.70 -15.85
N THR A 24 7.63 4.35 -15.19
CA THR A 24 8.14 5.68 -15.58
C THR A 24 9.58 5.86 -15.11
N ASP A 25 10.32 6.76 -15.77
CA ASP A 25 11.68 7.16 -15.39
C ASP A 25 11.69 8.31 -14.34
N LYS A 26 10.51 8.80 -13.93
CA LYS A 26 10.38 9.80 -12.86
C LYS A 26 10.88 9.26 -11.50
N PRO A 27 11.35 10.12 -10.58
CA PRO A 27 11.81 9.69 -9.25
C PRO A 27 10.63 9.30 -8.34
N MET A 28 10.10 8.09 -8.51
CA MET A 28 8.87 7.65 -7.82
C MET A 28 9.06 7.10 -6.40
N MET A 29 10.31 6.95 -5.96
CA MET A 29 10.64 6.39 -4.63
C MET A 29 9.96 7.08 -3.43
N PRO A 30 9.76 8.42 -3.42
CA PRO A 30 9.09 9.09 -2.30
C PRO A 30 7.65 8.60 -2.07
N PHE A 31 6.95 8.24 -3.14
CA PHE A 31 5.53 7.82 -3.11
C PHE A 31 5.35 6.31 -2.86
N LEU A 32 6.42 5.53 -3.07
CA LEU A 32 6.37 4.06 -3.11
C LEU A 32 5.81 3.45 -1.83
N ALA A 33 6.20 3.98 -0.68
CA ALA A 33 5.77 3.44 0.60
C ALA A 33 4.25 3.59 0.82
N ALA A 34 3.73 4.80 0.61
CA ALA A 34 2.32 5.12 0.80
C ALA A 34 1.43 4.36 -0.19
N ASP A 35 1.84 4.31 -1.46
CA ASP A 35 1.08 3.62 -2.51
C ASP A 35 1.04 2.09 -2.29
N LEU A 36 2.18 1.47 -1.95
CA LEU A 36 2.22 0.04 -1.63
C LEU A 36 1.36 -0.27 -0.40
N HIS A 37 1.41 0.57 0.63
CA HIS A 37 0.59 0.41 1.83
C HIS A 37 -0.90 0.46 1.49
N LYS A 38 -1.33 1.45 0.68
CA LYS A 38 -2.72 1.59 0.23
C LYS A 38 -3.18 0.37 -0.59
N MET A 39 -2.39 -0.07 -1.56
CA MET A 39 -2.71 -1.24 -2.38
C MET A 39 -2.84 -2.51 -1.53
N LEU A 40 -1.85 -2.76 -0.65
CA LEU A 40 -1.84 -3.95 0.20
C LEU A 40 -3.03 -3.96 1.18
N LYS A 41 -3.30 -2.81 1.81
CA LYS A 41 -4.45 -2.63 2.72
C LYS A 41 -5.76 -2.94 2.00
N ASN A 42 -5.96 -2.41 0.79
CA ASN A 42 -7.16 -2.65 0.00
C ASN A 42 -7.36 -4.14 -0.32
N LEU A 43 -6.29 -4.87 -0.65
CA LEU A 43 -6.37 -6.31 -0.90
C LEU A 43 -6.72 -7.09 0.37
N MET A 44 -6.08 -6.75 1.49
CA MET A 44 -6.30 -7.40 2.78
C MET A 44 -7.72 -7.19 3.32
N CYS A 45 -8.28 -5.98 3.20
CA CYS A 45 -9.65 -5.68 3.64
C CYS A 45 -10.73 -6.56 2.99
N ARG A 46 -10.42 -7.27 1.89
CA ARG A 46 -11.34 -8.18 1.22
C ARG A 46 -11.54 -9.51 1.96
N PHE A 47 -10.63 -9.87 2.85
CA PHE A 47 -10.67 -11.16 3.56
C PHE A 47 -10.20 -11.12 5.02
N ILE A 48 -9.54 -10.06 5.46
CA ILE A 48 -9.12 -9.85 6.85
C ILE A 48 -10.19 -9.04 7.59
N LYS A 49 -10.41 -9.41 8.85
CA LYS A 49 -11.32 -8.76 9.79
C LYS A 49 -11.08 -7.25 9.92
N PRO A 50 -12.13 -6.42 9.92
CA PRO A 50 -11.99 -4.98 10.12
C PRO A 50 -11.22 -4.61 11.39
N GLU A 51 -11.46 -5.31 12.51
CA GLU A 51 -10.78 -5.09 13.78
C GLU A 51 -9.25 -5.26 13.66
N VAL A 52 -8.80 -6.32 12.97
CA VAL A 52 -7.37 -6.55 12.70
C VAL A 52 -6.80 -5.45 11.79
N MET A 53 -7.57 -5.01 10.78
CA MET A 53 -7.13 -3.95 9.86
C MET A 53 -7.09 -2.56 10.51
N GLN A 54 -7.92 -2.30 11.52
CA GLN A 54 -7.93 -1.04 12.26
C GLN A 54 -6.71 -0.89 13.18
N GLU A 55 -6.16 -2.00 13.68
CA GLU A 55 -4.94 -2.02 14.47
C GLU A 55 -3.67 -1.81 13.62
N ALA A 56 -3.73 -2.17 12.33
CA ALA A 56 -2.68 -2.01 11.34
C ALA A 56 -2.54 -0.56 10.82
N LYS A 57 -2.24 0.39 11.72
CA LYS A 57 -2.16 1.82 11.42
C LYS A 57 -0.89 2.29 10.71
N SER A 58 0.16 1.46 10.68
CA SER A 58 1.44 1.80 10.05
C SER A 58 1.85 0.76 9.02
N VAL A 59 2.73 1.16 8.10
CA VAL A 59 3.33 0.28 7.09
C VAL A 59 3.89 -1.00 7.74
N LYS A 60 4.63 -0.87 8.84
CA LYS A 60 5.19 -2.01 9.56
C LYS A 60 4.08 -2.93 10.08
N LYS A 61 3.10 -2.37 10.80
CA LYS A 61 2.00 -3.17 11.37
C LYS A 61 1.18 -3.89 10.30
N LEU A 62 0.98 -3.27 9.13
CA LEU A 62 0.29 -3.90 8.01
C LEU A 62 1.06 -5.12 7.45
N LEU A 63 2.39 -5.02 7.35
CA LEU A 63 3.24 -6.13 6.92
C LEU A 63 3.32 -7.25 7.95
N ASP A 64 3.18 -6.92 9.23
CA ASP A 64 3.25 -7.86 10.36
C ASP A 64 1.91 -8.57 10.60
N VAL A 65 0.81 -8.18 9.94
CA VAL A 65 -0.46 -8.91 10.02
C VAL A 65 -0.24 -10.34 9.51
N ASP A 66 -0.51 -11.31 10.39
CA ASP A 66 -0.51 -12.71 10.01
C ASP A 66 -1.75 -13.02 9.16
N ILE A 67 -1.54 -13.01 7.85
CA ILE A 67 -2.56 -13.31 6.85
C ILE A 67 -2.78 -14.81 6.64
N LYS A 68 -2.03 -15.68 7.33
CA LYS A 68 -2.20 -17.14 7.27
C LYS A 68 -2.99 -17.65 8.46
N LEU A 69 -3.13 -16.84 9.51
CA LEU A 69 -3.90 -17.15 10.70
C LEU A 69 -5.42 -17.07 10.43
N PRO A 70 -6.16 -18.19 10.40
CA PRO A 70 -7.57 -18.18 10.01
C PRO A 70 -8.49 -17.40 10.96
N THR A 71 -8.09 -17.19 12.22
CA THR A 71 -8.86 -16.38 13.18
C THR A 71 -8.93 -14.91 12.79
N ASN A 72 -8.01 -14.45 11.93
CA ASN A 72 -8.00 -13.09 11.39
C ASN A 72 -8.93 -12.91 10.20
N TYR A 73 -9.50 -14.00 9.65
CA TYR A 73 -10.35 -13.92 8.47
C TYR A 73 -11.76 -13.48 8.83
N ILE A 74 -12.38 -12.72 7.92
CA ILE A 74 -13.83 -12.56 7.94
C ILE A 74 -14.52 -13.89 7.62
N ASP A 75 -15.81 -13.96 7.93
CA ASP A 75 -16.61 -15.11 7.53
C ASP A 75 -16.53 -15.34 6.01
N CYS A 76 -16.48 -16.61 5.59
CA CYS A 76 -16.31 -16.96 4.19
C CYS A 76 -17.44 -16.40 3.30
N SER A 77 -18.65 -16.23 3.83
CA SER A 77 -19.78 -15.63 3.12
C SER A 77 -19.60 -14.12 2.88
N SER A 78 -18.78 -13.45 3.70
CA SER A 78 -18.50 -12.01 3.65
C SER A 78 -17.28 -11.64 2.82
N VAL A 79 -16.52 -12.62 2.31
CA VAL A 79 -15.38 -12.37 1.42
C VAL A 79 -15.80 -11.47 0.26
N ASP A 80 -15.08 -10.36 0.08
CA ASP A 80 -15.36 -9.43 -1.00
C ASP A 80 -14.84 -9.99 -2.33
N LEU A 81 -15.77 -10.40 -3.18
CA LEU A 81 -15.50 -10.92 -4.53
C LEU A 81 -15.61 -9.85 -5.63
N GLY A 82 -15.98 -8.63 -5.28
CA GLY A 82 -16.40 -7.59 -6.21
C GLY A 82 -17.86 -7.71 -6.63
N TYR A 83 -18.43 -6.58 -7.04
CA TYR A 83 -19.86 -6.45 -7.34
C TYR A 83 -20.34 -7.39 -8.46
N VAL A 84 -19.62 -7.42 -9.58
CA VAL A 84 -20.01 -8.21 -10.77
C VAL A 84 -19.98 -9.71 -10.46
N THR A 85 -18.93 -10.19 -9.80
CA THR A 85 -18.84 -11.59 -9.35
C THR A 85 -20.01 -11.97 -8.45
N ASN A 86 -20.32 -11.13 -7.46
CA ASN A 86 -21.44 -11.36 -6.55
C ASN A 86 -22.78 -11.42 -7.30
N ARG A 87 -22.98 -10.57 -8.31
CA ARG A 87 -24.19 -10.60 -9.15
C ARG A 87 -24.32 -11.91 -9.93
N ILE A 88 -23.24 -12.34 -10.60
CA ILE A 88 -23.22 -13.60 -11.36
C ILE A 88 -23.55 -14.79 -10.45
N LEU A 89 -22.96 -14.86 -9.25
CA LEU A 89 -23.24 -15.95 -8.30
C LEU A 89 -24.70 -15.96 -7.84
N LYS A 90 -25.31 -14.78 -7.59
CA LYS A 90 -26.73 -14.65 -7.26
C LYS A 90 -27.63 -15.16 -8.39
N GLU A 91 -27.32 -14.79 -9.63
CA GLU A 91 -28.08 -15.25 -10.80
C GLU A 91 -27.96 -16.76 -11.03
N LEU A 92 -26.75 -17.33 -10.89
CA LEU A 92 -26.54 -18.77 -11.01
C LEU A 92 -27.32 -19.55 -9.94
N ARG A 93 -27.39 -19.02 -8.71
CA ARG A 93 -28.19 -19.60 -7.63
C ARG A 93 -29.68 -19.51 -7.91
N ALA A 94 -30.17 -18.35 -8.36
CA ALA A 94 -31.59 -18.15 -8.70
C ALA A 94 -32.04 -19.09 -9.83
N LYS A 95 -31.17 -19.36 -10.79
CA LYS A 95 -31.39 -20.32 -11.89
C LYS A 95 -31.14 -21.79 -11.48
N GLN A 96 -30.88 -22.07 -10.20
CA GLN A 96 -30.54 -23.40 -9.66
C GLN A 96 -29.38 -24.11 -10.39
N LYS A 97 -28.51 -23.35 -11.08
CA LYS A 97 -27.36 -23.90 -11.81
C LYS A 97 -26.20 -24.30 -10.90
N VAL A 98 -26.18 -23.76 -9.68
CA VAL A 98 -25.16 -24.03 -8.66
C VAL A 98 -25.82 -24.11 -7.28
N GLY A 99 -25.32 -25.03 -6.44
CA GLY A 99 -25.75 -25.17 -5.06
C GLY A 99 -25.09 -24.15 -4.12
N ALA A 100 -25.64 -24.03 -2.90
CA ALA A 100 -25.05 -23.17 -1.87
C ALA A 100 -23.63 -23.60 -1.48
N SER A 101 -23.37 -24.91 -1.37
CA SER A 101 -22.04 -25.45 -1.08
C SER A 101 -21.02 -25.02 -2.14
N THR A 102 -21.34 -25.18 -3.43
CA THR A 102 -20.45 -24.79 -4.54
C THR A 102 -20.10 -23.30 -4.51
N ILE A 103 -21.05 -22.43 -4.13
CA ILE A 103 -20.78 -20.98 -3.98
C ILE A 103 -19.82 -20.74 -2.80
N MET A 104 -19.98 -21.47 -1.70
CA MET A 104 -19.10 -21.37 -0.54
C MET A 104 -17.68 -21.87 -0.86
N ASP A 105 -17.56 -22.97 -1.60
CA ASP A 105 -16.27 -23.51 -2.05
C ASP A 105 -15.57 -22.53 -3.01
N PHE A 106 -16.34 -21.88 -3.89
CA PHE A 106 -15.82 -20.82 -4.76
C PHE A 106 -15.34 -19.61 -3.96
N ARG A 107 -16.11 -19.15 -2.96
CA ARG A 107 -15.71 -18.06 -2.06
C ARG A 107 -14.43 -18.38 -1.31
N ARG A 108 -14.32 -19.61 -0.80
CA ARG A 108 -13.11 -20.14 -0.14
C ARG A 108 -11.91 -20.08 -1.08
N SER A 109 -12.07 -20.59 -2.31
CA SER A 109 -11.02 -20.59 -3.32
C SER A 109 -10.56 -19.15 -3.67
N CYS A 110 -11.50 -18.21 -3.81
CA CYS A 110 -11.19 -16.80 -4.05
C CYS A 110 -10.42 -16.18 -2.87
N ARG A 111 -10.83 -16.46 -1.63
CA ARG A 111 -10.11 -16.02 -0.42
C ARG A 111 -8.69 -16.58 -0.41
N ASP A 112 -8.52 -17.87 -0.66
CA ASP A 112 -7.22 -18.53 -0.63
C ASP A 112 -6.30 -17.95 -1.74
N GLY A 113 -6.86 -17.58 -2.89
CA GLY A 113 -6.15 -16.82 -3.92
C GLY A 113 -5.71 -15.42 -3.48
N LEU A 114 -6.55 -14.68 -2.75
CA LEU A 114 -6.18 -13.38 -2.15
C LEU A 114 -5.07 -13.55 -1.12
N VAL A 115 -5.17 -14.55 -0.23
CA VAL A 115 -4.14 -14.89 0.76
C VAL A 115 -2.82 -15.18 0.06
N ALA A 116 -2.80 -16.01 -0.98
CA ALA A 116 -1.59 -16.34 -1.72
C ALA A 116 -0.96 -15.10 -2.39
N MET A 117 -1.78 -14.22 -2.96
CA MET A 117 -1.30 -12.98 -3.58
C MET A 117 -0.69 -12.03 -2.53
N VAL A 118 -1.39 -11.81 -1.42
CA VAL A 118 -0.91 -10.94 -0.33
C VAL A 118 0.34 -11.52 0.34
N ASP A 119 0.44 -12.85 0.50
CA ASP A 119 1.63 -13.53 1.03
C ASP A 119 2.86 -13.22 0.18
N LYS A 120 2.72 -13.27 -1.16
CA LYS A 120 3.80 -12.91 -2.07
C LYS A 120 4.15 -11.42 -1.99
N LEU A 121 3.15 -10.55 -1.89
CA LEU A 121 3.37 -9.11 -1.74
C LEU A 121 4.09 -8.79 -0.42
N GLN A 122 3.69 -9.38 0.71
CA GLN A 122 4.39 -9.24 1.99
C GLN A 122 5.81 -9.81 1.93
N GLN A 123 6.00 -11.00 1.34
CA GLN A 123 7.32 -11.64 1.23
C GLN A 123 8.31 -10.82 0.41
N LYS A 124 7.86 -10.25 -0.71
CA LYS A 124 8.71 -9.52 -1.67
C LYS A 124 8.59 -8.00 -1.55
N SER A 125 7.93 -7.49 -0.50
CA SER A 125 7.64 -6.07 -0.41
C SER A 125 8.90 -5.22 -0.33
N PRO A 126 9.05 -4.19 -1.19
CA PRO A 126 10.06 -3.15 -1.02
C PRO A 126 9.94 -2.43 0.31
N LEU A 127 8.74 -2.43 0.92
CA LEU A 127 8.48 -1.88 2.24
C LEU A 127 9.29 -2.56 3.35
N LYS A 128 10.07 -3.61 3.09
CA LYS A 128 11.03 -4.17 4.06
C LYS A 128 12.29 -3.31 4.20
N TYR A 129 12.68 -2.60 3.14
CA TYR A 129 13.91 -1.82 3.10
C TYR A 129 13.75 -0.47 3.80
N ILE A 130 14.77 -0.09 4.58
CA ILE A 130 14.74 1.14 5.38
C ILE A 130 14.63 2.39 4.52
N LEU A 131 15.30 2.42 3.36
CA LEU A 131 15.20 3.53 2.41
C LEU A 131 13.74 3.71 1.98
N VAL A 132 13.13 2.69 1.38
CA VAL A 132 11.73 2.76 0.92
C VAL A 132 10.79 3.27 2.01
N LYS A 133 10.90 2.76 3.24
CA LYS A 133 10.06 3.19 4.37
C LYS A 133 10.18 4.67 4.73
N ASN A 134 11.33 5.28 4.46
CA ASN A 134 11.65 6.62 4.94
C ASN A 134 11.79 7.65 3.82
N MET A 135 11.72 7.30 2.53
CA MET A 135 11.82 8.26 1.42
C MET A 135 10.64 9.25 1.34
N GLY A 136 9.60 9.07 2.15
CA GLY A 136 8.43 9.96 2.18
C GLY A 136 8.74 11.41 2.58
N PHE A 137 9.92 11.72 3.15
CA PHE A 137 10.33 13.11 3.36
C PHE A 137 10.58 13.86 2.04
N LEU A 138 10.78 13.13 0.93
CA LEU A 138 10.91 13.73 -0.40
C LEU A 138 9.58 13.84 -1.15
N ASP A 139 8.46 13.45 -0.54
CA ASP A 139 7.13 13.58 -1.14
C ASP A 139 6.62 15.02 -0.93
N PRO A 140 6.39 15.81 -2.00
CA PRO A 140 5.94 17.19 -1.87
C PRO A 140 4.65 17.34 -1.07
N VAL A 141 3.73 16.38 -1.17
CA VAL A 141 2.48 16.42 -0.41
C VAL A 141 2.76 16.24 1.07
N ASN A 142 3.69 15.35 1.45
CA ASN A 142 4.09 15.22 2.85
C ASN A 142 4.86 16.46 3.33
N MET A 143 5.71 17.06 2.49
CA MET A 143 6.43 18.28 2.86
C MET A 143 5.48 19.44 3.23
N ALA A 144 4.33 19.53 2.55
CA ALA A 144 3.34 20.57 2.83
C ALA A 144 2.48 20.26 4.08
N ASN A 145 2.16 18.98 4.31
CA ASN A 145 1.09 18.60 5.25
C ASN A 145 1.57 17.92 6.55
N GLU A 146 2.79 17.38 6.58
CA GLU A 146 3.33 16.68 7.74
C GLU A 146 4.21 17.58 8.59
N GLU A 147 4.29 17.29 9.89
CA GLU A 147 5.12 18.02 10.83
C GLU A 147 6.62 17.92 10.47
N THR A 148 7.33 19.05 10.53
CA THR A 148 8.77 19.15 10.19
C THR A 148 9.62 18.13 10.93
N ASP A 149 9.35 17.88 12.22
CA ASP A 149 10.10 16.89 13.01
C ASP A 149 9.90 15.45 12.54
N GLN A 150 8.70 15.12 12.02
CA GLN A 150 8.42 13.81 11.45
C GLN A 150 9.22 13.59 10.17
N LEU A 151 9.26 14.61 9.29
CA LEU A 151 10.04 14.60 8.04
C LEU A 151 11.55 14.51 8.33
N LYS A 152 12.06 15.32 9.28
CA LYS A 152 13.46 15.24 9.73
C LYS A 152 13.80 13.88 10.34
N GLY A 153 12.87 13.27 11.06
CA GLY A 153 13.03 11.90 11.57
C GLY A 153 13.21 10.87 10.45
N MET A 154 12.46 10.99 9.35
CA MET A 154 12.61 10.16 8.16
C MET A 154 13.95 10.40 7.45
N LEU A 155 14.34 11.67 7.29
CA LEU A 155 15.64 12.06 6.72
C LEU A 155 16.80 11.47 7.54
N ARG A 156 16.81 11.64 8.87
CA ARG A 156 17.86 11.12 9.77
C ARG A 156 18.04 9.60 9.63
N ARG A 157 16.95 8.83 9.59
CA ARG A 157 17.03 7.37 9.38
C ARG A 157 17.58 7.00 8.01
N THR A 158 17.29 7.81 7.00
CA THR A 158 17.83 7.64 5.64
C THR A 158 19.34 7.95 5.61
N LEU A 159 19.76 9.07 6.21
CA LEU A 159 21.16 9.46 6.32
C LEU A 159 21.99 8.45 7.08
N ALA A 160 21.52 7.98 8.24
CA ALA A 160 22.20 6.94 9.02
C ALA A 160 22.48 5.69 8.17
N TYR A 161 21.49 5.21 7.42
CA TYR A 161 21.70 4.10 6.49
C TYR A 161 22.72 4.43 5.40
N LEU A 162 22.68 5.63 4.81
CA LEU A 162 23.62 6.02 3.75
C LEU A 162 25.06 6.16 4.28
N VAL A 163 25.26 6.63 5.50
CA VAL A 163 26.55 6.66 6.19
C VAL A 163 27.07 5.25 6.43
N ASP A 164 26.24 4.35 6.98
CA ASP A 164 26.60 2.94 7.19
C ASP A 164 27.01 2.23 5.89
N GLN A 165 26.45 2.66 4.75
CA GLN A 165 26.80 2.15 3.42
C GLN A 165 27.96 2.90 2.74
N GLY A 166 28.62 3.84 3.42
CA GLY A 166 29.72 4.64 2.89
C GLY A 166 29.33 5.53 1.71
N ARG A 167 28.06 5.94 1.62
CA ARG A 167 27.52 6.77 0.52
C ARG A 167 27.53 8.26 0.84
N ILE A 168 27.53 8.63 2.12
CA ILE A 168 27.57 10.01 2.62
C ILE A 168 28.56 10.07 3.78
N ASN A 169 29.27 11.18 3.93
CA ASN A 169 30.11 11.44 5.09
C ASN A 169 29.25 11.87 6.28
N GLU A 170 29.45 11.25 7.43
CA GLU A 170 28.74 11.57 8.67
C GLU A 170 28.85 13.07 9.04
N GLN A 171 29.99 13.69 8.73
CA GLN A 171 30.24 15.11 9.01
C GLN A 171 29.30 16.06 8.26
N ASP A 172 28.72 15.62 7.14
CA ASP A 172 27.83 16.45 6.32
C ASP A 172 26.36 16.36 6.79
N CYS A 173 26.03 15.42 7.69
CA CYS A 173 24.64 15.08 8.01
C CYS A 173 23.89 16.21 8.73
N ASP A 174 24.54 16.90 9.67
CA ASP A 174 23.90 18.02 10.38
C ASP A 174 23.59 19.19 9.45
N GLU A 175 24.49 19.48 8.51
CA GLU A 175 24.26 20.51 7.49
C GLU A 175 23.09 20.12 6.59
N ILE A 176 23.03 18.89 6.09
CA ILE A 176 21.93 18.41 5.25
C ILE A 176 20.58 18.53 5.99
N ILE A 177 20.54 18.15 7.27
CA ILE A 177 19.32 18.25 8.08
C ILE A 177 18.89 19.71 8.27
N GLN A 178 19.85 20.62 8.46
CA GLN A 178 19.57 22.05 8.58
C GLN A 178 19.07 22.65 7.27
N GLN A 179 19.73 22.36 6.15
CA GLN A 179 19.33 22.83 4.82
C GLN A 179 17.92 22.34 4.47
N TYR A 180 17.60 21.08 4.78
CA TYR A 180 16.26 20.54 4.58
C TYR A 180 15.20 21.26 5.43
N ALA A 181 15.50 21.57 6.70
CA ALA A 181 14.58 22.32 7.55
C ALA A 181 14.31 23.73 7.00
N HIS A 182 15.36 24.46 6.60
CA HIS A 182 15.20 25.76 5.96
C HIS A 182 14.39 25.66 4.66
N PHE A 183 14.60 24.63 3.85
CA PHE A 183 13.81 24.41 2.63
C PHE A 183 12.31 24.25 2.93
N LEU A 184 11.95 23.48 3.96
CA LEU A 184 10.56 23.35 4.38
C LEU A 184 9.97 24.70 4.80
N ASP A 185 10.67 25.45 5.65
CA ASP A 185 10.16 26.71 6.21
C ASP A 185 10.13 27.85 5.18
N ASP A 186 11.12 27.93 4.29
CA ASP A 186 11.29 29.06 3.38
C ASP A 186 10.74 28.85 1.99
N VAL A 187 10.69 27.62 1.49
CA VAL A 187 10.26 27.30 0.12
C VAL A 187 8.90 26.65 0.14
N VAL A 188 8.73 25.57 0.91
CA VAL A 188 7.49 24.80 0.90
C VAL A 188 6.34 25.62 1.47
N GLN A 189 6.52 26.24 2.65
CA GLN A 189 5.46 27.07 3.24
C GLN A 189 5.04 28.25 2.35
N LYS A 190 5.99 28.90 1.66
CA LYS A 190 5.68 30.02 0.74
C LYS A 190 4.97 29.56 -0.54
N ASN A 191 5.15 28.30 -0.94
CA ASN A 191 4.56 27.71 -2.14
C ASN A 191 3.62 26.56 -1.79
N HIS A 192 2.94 26.63 -0.64
CA HIS A 192 2.24 25.49 -0.05
C HIS A 192 1.29 24.78 -1.02
N SER A 193 0.49 25.51 -1.79
CA SER A 193 -0.46 24.91 -2.76
C SER A 193 0.25 24.07 -3.83
N ALA A 194 1.39 24.52 -4.35
CA ALA A 194 2.14 23.78 -5.36
C ALA A 194 2.67 22.43 -4.82
N PHE A 195 3.00 22.37 -3.53
CA PHE A 195 3.45 21.15 -2.88
C PHE A 195 2.28 20.26 -2.44
N ALA A 196 1.23 20.85 -1.86
CA ALA A 196 0.06 20.12 -1.37
C ALA A 196 -0.77 19.48 -2.50
N ASP A 197 -0.85 20.14 -3.66
CA ASP A 197 -1.59 19.66 -4.83
C ASP A 197 -0.70 18.89 -5.83
N PHE A 198 0.56 18.61 -5.47
CA PHE A 198 1.53 17.95 -6.35
C PHE A 198 1.02 16.60 -6.86
N ASN A 199 1.13 16.38 -8.16
CA ASN A 199 0.75 15.12 -8.79
C ASN A 199 1.93 14.50 -9.55
N SER A 200 2.51 13.46 -8.94
CA SER A 200 3.63 12.67 -9.47
C SER A 200 3.48 12.14 -10.91
N LEU A 201 2.26 12.09 -11.46
CA LEU A 201 2.02 11.66 -12.84
C LEU A 201 2.09 12.82 -13.84
N SER A 202 1.57 14.01 -13.48
CA SER A 202 1.51 15.17 -14.39
C SER A 202 2.70 16.10 -14.25
N ASP A 203 3.26 16.22 -13.05
CA ASP A 203 4.31 17.18 -12.70
C ASP A 203 5.68 16.52 -12.70
#